data_AF-A0A0C2C1Y5-F1
#
_entry.id   AF-A0A0C2C1Y5-F1
#
_cell.length_a   1.000
_cell.length_b   1.000
_cell.length_c   1.000
_cell.angle_alpha   90.00
_cell.angle_beta   90.00
_cell.angle_gamma   90.00
#
_symmetry.space_group_name_H-M   'P 1'
#
loop_
_entity.id
_entity.type
_entity.pdbx_description
1 polymer ?
#
loop_
_entity_poly.entity_id
_entity_poly.type
_entity_poly.pdbx_seq_one_letter_code
_entity_poly.pdbx_strand_id
1 'polypeptide(L)'
;MDTPQKYNKKLSEKQTSSIIRAAAVDASQREERIAQLCQQAGFDRDPFLKEFGLSVSPRMFETMARVIQPPQIMFGDNSKMVDPIVHPKDGAWSMDNQTLYLPATCGSYSMIALVNPRDQNLLQGFCQALYAKVGAPLSRYFTAQTCE
;
A
#
# COMPACT_ATOMS: atom_id res chain seq x y z
N MET A 1 -0.03 36.35 -23.13
CA MET A 1 -0.15 35.21 -22.20
C MET A 1 1.24 34.60 -22.14
N ASP A 2 1.95 34.82 -21.03
CA ASP A 2 3.32 34.32 -20.85
C ASP A 2 3.34 32.79 -20.92
N THR A 3 4.42 32.22 -21.45
CA THR A 3 4.60 30.77 -21.57
C THR A 3 4.54 30.11 -20.18
N PRO A 4 3.79 29.01 -19.99
CA PRO A 4 3.73 28.34 -18.69
C PRO A 4 5.12 27.89 -18.24
N GLN A 5 5.54 28.34 -17.05
CA GLN A 5 6.83 28.00 -16.44
C GLN A 5 6.68 26.83 -15.46
N LYS A 6 7.53 25.81 -15.61
CA LYS A 6 7.57 24.66 -14.69
C LYS A 6 7.99 25.09 -13.27
N TYR A 7 7.24 24.61 -12.27
CA TYR A 7 7.60 24.78 -10.86
C TYR A 7 8.63 23.72 -10.42
N ASN A 8 9.77 24.15 -9.90
CA ASN A 8 10.91 23.26 -9.59
C ASN A 8 11.24 23.14 -8.09
N LYS A 9 10.42 23.70 -7.19
CA LYS A 9 10.62 23.58 -5.74
C LYS A 9 9.77 22.44 -5.17
N LYS A 10 10.13 21.97 -3.96
CA LYS A 10 9.31 21.01 -3.23
C LYS A 10 7.94 21.63 -2.93
N LEU A 11 6.89 20.89 -3.24
CA LEU A 11 5.51 21.26 -2.94
C LEU A 11 5.25 21.07 -1.44
N SER A 12 4.37 21.89 -0.87
CA SER A 12 3.86 21.65 0.48
C SER A 12 3.04 20.35 0.53
N GLU A 13 2.80 19.81 1.73
CA GLU A 13 2.00 18.60 1.91
C GLU A 13 0.58 18.77 1.36
N LYS A 14 -0.04 19.95 1.56
CA LYS A 14 -1.35 20.27 1.02
C LYS A 14 -1.35 20.29 -0.52
N GLN A 15 -0.34 20.89 -1.13
CA GLN A 15 -0.20 20.91 -2.60
C GLN A 15 0.03 19.50 -3.16
N THR A 16 0.88 18.72 -2.51
CA THR A 16 1.17 17.33 -2.88
C THR A 16 -0.09 16.48 -2.79
N SER A 17 -0.86 16.59 -1.71
CA SER A 17 -2.14 15.90 -1.53
C SER A 17 -3.16 16.27 -2.61
N SER A 18 -3.28 17.57 -2.95
CA SER A 18 -4.13 18.01 -4.06
C SER A 18 -3.72 17.41 -5.40
N ILE A 19 -2.42 17.36 -5.70
CA ILE A 19 -1.91 16.76 -6.94
C ILE A 19 -2.16 15.26 -6.97
N ILE A 20 -1.89 14.55 -5.88
CA ILE A 20 -2.16 13.11 -5.77
C ILE A 20 -3.66 12.86 -6.01
N ARG A 21 -4.54 13.62 -5.35
CA ARG A 21 -5.99 13.47 -5.54
C ARG A 21 -6.45 13.76 -6.96
N ALA A 22 -5.85 14.75 -7.62
CA ALA A 22 -6.17 15.09 -9.01
C ALA A 22 -5.63 14.05 -10.02
N ALA A 23 -4.50 13.42 -9.70
CA ALA A 23 -3.82 12.46 -10.58
C ALA A 23 -4.26 11.00 -10.35
N ALA A 24 -4.74 10.66 -9.14
CA ALA A 24 -5.25 9.35 -8.78
C ALA A 24 -6.65 9.16 -9.38
N VAL A 25 -6.68 8.63 -10.60
CA VAL A 25 -7.89 8.24 -11.32
C VAL A 25 -7.90 6.74 -11.55
N ASP A 26 -9.09 6.17 -11.64
CA ASP A 26 -9.26 4.73 -11.89
C ASP A 26 -8.73 4.33 -13.28
N ALA A 27 -8.45 3.04 -13.45
CA ALA A 27 -7.87 2.51 -14.68
C ALA A 27 -8.70 2.85 -15.94
N SER A 28 -10.03 2.71 -15.87
CA SER A 28 -10.94 3.02 -16.98
C SER A 28 -10.92 4.51 -17.35
N GLN A 29 -10.97 5.40 -16.37
CA GLN A 29 -10.88 6.85 -16.59
C GLN A 29 -9.52 7.24 -17.19
N ARG A 30 -8.45 6.57 -16.74
CA ARG A 30 -7.10 6.79 -17.28
C ARG A 30 -7.00 6.34 -18.73
N GLU A 31 -7.54 5.18 -19.06
CA GLU A 31 -7.60 4.65 -20.42
C GLU A 31 -8.34 5.61 -21.36
N GLU A 32 -9.53 6.07 -20.96
CA GLU A 32 -10.33 7.02 -21.72
C GLU A 32 -9.57 8.35 -21.93
N ARG A 33 -8.95 8.89 -20.88
CA ARG A 33 -8.15 10.12 -20.97
C ARG A 33 -6.99 9.97 -21.95
N ILE A 34 -6.31 8.82 -21.95
CA ILE A 34 -5.23 8.56 -22.91
C ILE A 34 -5.79 8.49 -24.33
N ALA A 35 -6.91 7.79 -24.55
CA ALA A 35 -7.54 7.71 -25.86
C ALA A 35 -7.96 9.10 -26.39
N GLN A 36 -8.53 9.95 -25.54
CA GLN A 36 -8.86 11.34 -25.88
C GLN A 36 -7.62 12.16 -26.23
N LEU A 37 -6.52 12.04 -25.46
CA LEU A 37 -5.26 12.73 -25.74
C LEU A 37 -4.63 12.28 -27.06
N CYS A 38 -4.69 10.98 -27.37
CA CYS A 38 -4.22 10.45 -28.66
C CYS A 38 -5.02 11.04 -29.84
N GLN A 39 -6.35 11.17 -29.70
CA GLN A 39 -7.18 11.82 -30.73
C GLN A 39 -6.85 13.31 -30.86
N GLN A 40 -6.69 14.03 -29.74
CA GLN A 40 -6.35 15.45 -29.74
C GLN A 40 -4.96 15.74 -30.32
N ALA A 41 -4.01 14.81 -30.15
CA ALA A 41 -2.68 14.92 -30.72
C ALA A 41 -2.68 14.87 -32.26
N GLY A 42 -3.70 14.28 -32.89
CA GLY A 42 -3.88 14.33 -34.34
C GLY A 42 -2.73 13.73 -35.14
N PHE A 43 -2.11 12.67 -34.64
CA PHE A 43 -0.93 12.03 -35.26
C PHE A 43 -1.19 11.57 -36.72
N ASP A 44 -2.45 11.27 -37.08
CA ASP A 44 -2.88 10.94 -38.44
C ASP A 44 -2.77 12.13 -39.42
N ARG A 45 -2.71 13.35 -38.89
CA ARG A 45 -2.66 14.61 -39.65
C ARG A 45 -1.30 15.29 -39.56
N ASP A 46 -0.36 14.74 -38.80
CA ASP A 46 0.97 15.29 -38.63
C ASP A 46 1.76 15.23 -39.96
N PRO A 47 2.17 16.39 -40.53
CA PRO A 47 2.89 16.42 -41.80
C PRO A 47 4.29 15.82 -41.71
N PHE A 48 4.96 15.92 -40.55
CA PHE A 48 6.27 15.31 -40.35
C PHE A 48 6.14 13.80 -40.32
N LEU A 49 5.20 13.23 -39.56
CA LEU A 49 5.01 11.78 -39.56
C LEU A 49 4.72 11.23 -40.96
N LYS A 50 3.92 11.95 -41.74
CA LYS A 50 3.64 11.59 -43.14
C LYS A 50 4.87 11.64 -44.03
N GLU A 51 5.73 12.65 -43.89
CA GLU A 51 6.97 12.78 -44.65
C GLU A 51 7.93 11.60 -44.40
N PHE A 52 7.97 11.09 -43.17
CA PHE A 52 8.75 9.91 -42.79
C PHE A 52 8.02 8.58 -43.02
N GLY A 53 6.81 8.59 -43.60
CA GLY A 53 6.02 7.38 -43.86
C GLY A 53 5.53 6.67 -42.58
N LEU A 54 5.45 7.38 -41.46
CA LEU A 54 5.01 6.84 -40.17
C LEU A 54 3.50 7.01 -40.00
N SER A 55 2.88 6.01 -39.36
CA SER A 55 1.46 6.04 -38.98
C SER A 55 1.30 5.52 -37.56
N VAL A 56 0.44 6.17 -36.78
CA VAL A 56 0.17 5.83 -35.38
C VAL A 56 -1.28 5.39 -35.24
N SER A 57 -1.50 4.19 -34.70
CA SER A 57 -2.85 3.71 -34.37
C SER A 57 -3.46 4.58 -33.27
N PRO A 58 -4.72 5.04 -33.41
CA PRO A 58 -5.42 5.74 -32.35
C PRO A 58 -5.97 4.81 -31.26
N ARG A 59 -5.87 3.49 -31.46
CA ARG A 59 -6.33 2.46 -30.51
C ARG A 59 -5.16 1.87 -29.75
N MET A 60 -5.37 1.62 -28.46
CA MET A 60 -4.41 0.85 -27.65
C MET A 60 -4.24 -0.55 -28.22
N PHE A 61 -3.02 -1.08 -28.10
CA PHE A 61 -2.73 -2.42 -28.57
C PHE A 61 -3.36 -3.47 -27.65
N GLU A 62 -4.11 -4.39 -28.24
CA GLU A 62 -4.76 -5.49 -27.51
C GLU A 62 -3.80 -6.68 -27.39
N THR A 63 -3.73 -7.27 -26.20
CA THR A 63 -2.89 -8.43 -25.95
C THR A 63 -3.56 -9.41 -25.00
N MET A 64 -3.20 -10.69 -25.13
CA MET A 64 -3.74 -11.74 -24.29
C MET A 64 -2.91 -11.88 -23.02
N ALA A 65 -3.58 -11.71 -21.88
CA ALA A 65 -3.01 -11.90 -20.56
C ALA A 65 -3.63 -13.11 -19.87
N ARG A 66 -2.96 -13.62 -18.83
CA ARG A 66 -3.42 -14.71 -17.98
C ARG A 66 -3.28 -14.32 -16.53
N VAL A 67 -4.31 -14.58 -15.74
CA VAL A 67 -4.27 -14.44 -14.28
C VAL A 67 -3.78 -15.75 -13.69
N ILE A 68 -2.65 -15.72 -13.02
CA ILE A 68 -2.06 -16.91 -12.38
C ILE A 68 -2.78 -17.14 -11.05
N GLN A 69 -3.15 -18.38 -10.78
CA GLN A 69 -3.76 -18.76 -9.50
C GLN A 69 -2.75 -18.46 -8.37
N PRO A 70 -3.15 -17.72 -7.31
CA PRO A 70 -2.26 -17.42 -6.22
C PRO A 70 -1.89 -18.70 -5.46
N PRO A 71 -0.66 -18.81 -4.94
CA PRO A 71 -0.29 -19.91 -4.08
C PRO A 71 -1.06 -19.87 -2.77
N GLN A 72 -1.27 -21.04 -2.18
CA GLN A 72 -1.79 -21.15 -0.82
C GLN A 72 -0.75 -20.68 0.20
N ILE A 73 -1.19 -20.01 1.26
CA ILE A 73 -0.34 -19.58 2.36
C ILE A 73 -0.61 -20.49 3.56
N MET A 74 0.43 -21.17 4.04
CA MET A 74 0.34 -22.02 5.24
C MET A 74 0.82 -21.25 6.48
N PHE A 75 -0.03 -21.18 7.49
CA PHE A 75 0.22 -20.63 8.81
C PHE A 75 0.59 -21.73 9.82
N GLY A 76 0.94 -21.30 11.03
CA GLY A 76 1.28 -22.21 12.14
C GLY A 76 0.06 -22.95 12.67
N ASP A 77 0.32 -24.12 13.26
CA ASP A 77 -0.73 -24.92 13.88
C ASP A 77 -1.41 -24.14 15.00
N ASN A 78 -2.73 -24.08 14.96
CA ASN A 78 -3.53 -23.29 15.89
C ASN A 78 -4.42 -24.22 16.71
N SER A 79 -4.33 -24.11 18.05
CA SER A 79 -5.17 -24.85 18.98
C SER A 79 -6.68 -24.58 18.80
N LYS A 80 -7.07 -23.56 18.03
CA LYS A 80 -8.47 -23.12 17.83
C LYS A 80 -9.23 -23.83 16.70
N MET A 81 -8.73 -24.94 16.15
CA MET A 81 -9.36 -25.67 15.03
C MET A 81 -9.67 -24.77 13.81
N VAL A 82 -8.82 -23.79 13.53
CA VAL A 82 -8.91 -22.95 12.34
C VAL A 82 -8.01 -23.54 11.26
N ASP A 83 -8.49 -23.57 10.01
CA ASP A 83 -7.68 -24.01 8.86
C ASP A 83 -6.40 -23.15 8.76
N PRO A 84 -5.19 -23.75 8.84
CA PRO A 84 -3.94 -23.02 8.72
C PRO A 84 -3.67 -22.56 7.29
N ILE A 85 -4.45 -23.02 6.29
CA ILE A 85 -4.27 -22.63 4.90
C ILE A 85 -5.17 -21.43 4.59
N VAL A 86 -4.55 -20.35 4.09
CA VAL A 86 -5.26 -19.16 3.58
C VAL A 86 -5.05 -19.05 2.08
N HIS A 87 -6.15 -18.77 1.38
CA HIS A 87 -6.16 -18.52 -0.05
C HIS A 87 -6.16 -17.00 -0.30
N PRO A 88 -5.11 -16.44 -0.92
CA PRO A 88 -5.11 -15.03 -1.29
C PRO A 88 -6.25 -14.72 -2.25
N LYS A 89 -6.88 -13.56 -2.05
CA LYS A 89 -7.91 -13.01 -2.91
C LYS A 89 -7.46 -11.64 -3.40
N ASP A 90 -7.47 -11.44 -4.71
CA ASP A 90 -7.09 -10.17 -5.36
C ASP A 90 -5.72 -9.62 -4.89
N GLY A 91 -4.77 -10.53 -4.64
CA GLY A 91 -3.41 -10.20 -4.19
C GLY A 91 -3.27 -9.91 -2.68
N ALA A 92 -4.33 -10.09 -1.89
CA ALA A 92 -4.33 -9.85 -0.45
C ALA A 92 -4.78 -11.09 0.36
N TRP A 93 -4.41 -11.13 1.63
CA TRP A 93 -4.84 -12.15 2.59
C TRP A 93 -4.98 -11.52 3.99
N SER A 94 -5.74 -12.16 4.87
CA SER A 94 -5.82 -11.78 6.29
C SER A 94 -5.00 -12.74 7.15
N MET A 95 -4.47 -12.22 8.26
CA MET A 95 -3.84 -12.99 9.34
C MET A 95 -4.78 -13.16 10.55
N ASP A 96 -6.04 -12.75 10.42
CA ASP A 96 -7.02 -12.87 11.50
C ASP A 96 -7.21 -14.34 11.89
N ASN A 97 -7.13 -14.61 13.19
CA ASN A 97 -7.22 -15.95 13.77
C ASN A 97 -6.15 -16.95 13.29
N GLN A 98 -5.09 -16.48 12.63
CA GLN A 98 -3.94 -17.28 12.22
C GLN A 98 -2.78 -17.11 13.19
N THR A 99 -1.88 -18.10 13.24
CA THR A 99 -0.62 -18.01 14.01
C THR A 99 0.57 -18.08 13.06
N LEU A 100 1.71 -17.50 13.45
CA LEU A 100 2.91 -17.57 12.61
C LEU A 100 3.37 -19.03 12.45
N TYR A 101 3.80 -19.41 11.24
CA TYR A 101 4.30 -20.77 10.97
C TYR A 101 5.42 -21.17 11.92
N LEU A 102 6.35 -20.24 12.19
CA LEU A 102 7.40 -20.39 13.18
C LEU A 102 7.51 -19.10 14.01
N PRO A 103 6.88 -19.04 15.21
CA PRO A 103 6.96 -17.87 16.05
C PRO A 103 8.31 -17.80 16.77
N ALA A 104 8.85 -16.58 16.91
CA ALA A 104 9.97 -16.33 17.80
C ALA A 104 9.47 -16.12 19.24
N THR A 105 10.26 -16.56 20.22
CA THR A 105 10.00 -16.28 21.64
C THR A 105 10.80 -15.06 22.08
N CYS A 106 10.18 -14.19 22.90
CA CYS A 106 10.82 -12.99 23.44
C CYS A 106 10.77 -13.02 24.96
N GLY A 107 11.87 -13.38 25.62
CA GLY A 107 11.91 -13.50 27.08
C GLY A 107 11.80 -12.17 27.83
N SER A 108 12.21 -11.06 27.22
CA SER A 108 12.20 -9.72 27.83
C SER A 108 12.23 -8.62 26.78
N TYR A 109 11.56 -7.50 27.03
CA TYR A 109 11.64 -6.30 26.20
C TYR A 109 11.48 -5.02 27.03
N SER A 110 11.90 -3.88 26.46
CA SER A 110 11.70 -2.55 27.02
C SER A 110 11.13 -1.61 25.98
N MET A 111 10.32 -0.63 26.40
CA MET A 111 9.82 0.42 25.52
C MET A 111 10.21 1.79 26.09
N ILE A 112 10.84 2.61 25.26
CA ILE A 112 11.16 4.00 25.59
C ILE A 112 10.32 4.87 24.65
N ALA A 113 9.52 5.76 25.24
CA ALA A 113 8.63 6.63 24.50
C ALA A 113 8.81 8.07 24.97
N LEU A 114 9.15 8.96 24.05
CA LEU A 114 9.26 10.39 24.30
C LEU A 114 7.91 11.05 24.02
N VAL A 115 7.03 11.00 25.02
CA VAL A 115 5.66 11.53 24.92
C VAL A 115 5.40 12.57 25.99
N ASN A 116 4.36 13.38 25.80
CA ASN A 116 3.88 14.27 26.85
C ASN A 116 3.45 13.44 28.07
N PRO A 117 3.73 13.88 29.32
CA PRO A 117 3.27 13.17 30.52
C PRO A 117 1.76 12.85 30.54
N ARG A 118 0.93 13.67 29.88
CA ARG A 118 -0.52 13.43 29.76
C ARG A 118 -0.88 12.20 28.93
N ASP A 119 0.01 11.78 28.02
CA ASP A 119 -0.20 10.65 27.11
C ASP A 119 0.35 9.33 27.67
N GLN A 120 0.91 9.33 28.90
CA GLN A 120 1.47 8.12 29.51
C GLN A 120 0.45 6.98 29.62
N ASN A 121 -0.83 7.30 29.90
CA ASN A 121 -1.89 6.30 29.96
C ASN A 121 -2.14 5.61 28.61
N LEU A 122 -1.88 6.29 27.48
CA LEU A 122 -1.99 5.69 26.14
C LEU A 122 -0.91 4.64 25.91
N LEU A 123 0.30 4.83 26.45
CA LEU A 123 1.38 3.86 26.33
C LEU A 123 1.03 2.54 27.03
N GLN A 124 0.40 2.62 28.20
CA GLN A 124 -0.05 1.43 28.91
C GLN A 124 -1.09 0.65 28.10
N GLY A 125 -2.09 1.34 27.55
CA GLY A 125 -3.10 0.73 26.69
C GLY A 125 -2.51 0.11 25.42
N PHE A 126 -1.54 0.80 24.80
CA PHE A 126 -0.80 0.28 23.64
C PHE A 126 -0.05 -1.02 23.98
N CYS A 127 0.69 -1.06 25.09
CA CYS A 127 1.41 -2.27 25.52
C CYS A 127 0.46 -3.44 25.76
N GLN A 128 -0.68 -3.20 26.41
CA GLN A 128 -1.70 -4.23 26.64
C GLN A 128 -2.28 -4.75 25.32
N ALA A 129 -2.61 -3.86 24.39
CA ALA A 129 -3.12 -4.24 23.07
C ALA A 129 -2.09 -5.04 22.25
N LEU A 130 -0.82 -4.64 22.30
CA LEU A 130 0.28 -5.34 21.65
C LEU A 130 0.42 -6.76 22.22
N TYR A 131 0.43 -6.90 23.54
CA TYR A 131 0.52 -8.20 24.21
C TYR A 131 -0.66 -9.12 23.84
N ALA A 132 -1.88 -8.58 23.83
CA ALA A 132 -3.08 -9.35 23.47
C ALA A 132 -3.04 -9.84 22.01
N LYS A 133 -2.46 -9.07 21.09
CA LYS A 133 -2.34 -9.41 19.66
C LYS A 133 -1.29 -10.49 19.38
N VAL A 134 -0.22 -10.59 20.17
CA VAL A 134 0.90 -11.52 19.93
C VAL A 134 0.58 -12.98 20.34
N GLY A 135 -0.42 -13.18 21.20
CA GLY A 135 -0.79 -14.52 21.69
C GLY A 135 0.13 -14.99 22.83
N ALA A 136 -0.45 -15.32 23.99
CA ALA A 136 0.27 -15.77 25.18
C ALA A 136 0.88 -17.19 24.97
N PRO A 137 2.06 -17.51 25.55
CA PRO A 137 2.39 -17.22 26.95
C PRO A 137 3.79 -16.63 27.16
N LEU A 138 3.88 -15.32 27.38
CA LEU A 138 5.02 -14.73 28.07
C LEU A 138 4.55 -14.31 29.46
N SER A 139 4.62 -15.29 30.37
CA SER A 139 4.34 -15.09 31.78
C SER A 139 5.41 -14.22 32.43
N ARG A 140 4.92 -13.13 33.03
CA ARG A 140 5.46 -12.35 34.15
C ARG A 140 6.48 -11.25 33.82
N TYR A 141 6.31 -10.16 34.57
CA TYR A 141 7.13 -8.95 34.69
C TYR A 141 6.85 -7.85 33.67
N PHE A 142 5.69 -7.21 33.84
CA PHE A 142 5.52 -5.81 33.43
C PHE A 142 5.49 -4.92 34.65
N THR A 143 6.59 -4.23 34.88
CA THR A 143 6.61 -2.98 35.62
C THR A 143 7.01 -1.92 34.60
N ALA A 144 6.06 -1.07 34.20
CA ALA A 144 6.42 0.15 33.48
C ALA A 144 7.25 1.00 34.45
N GLN A 145 8.56 1.02 34.27
CA GLN A 145 9.41 1.98 34.97
C GLN A 145 9.43 3.26 34.17
N THR A 146 8.78 4.29 34.71
CA THR A 146 9.00 5.68 34.33
C THR A 146 10.38 6.08 34.85
N CYS A 147 11.32 6.42 33.96
CA CYS A 147 12.45 7.24 34.38
C CYS A 147 11.90 8.66 34.63
N GLU A 148 12.01 9.12 35.87
CA GLU A 148 12.01 10.56 36.19
C GLU A 148 13.32 11.22 35.75
#